data_AF-A0A817NLP5-F1
#
_entry.id   AF-A0A817NLP5-F1
#
_cell.length_a   1.000
_cell.length_b   1.000
_cell.length_c   1.000
_cell.angle_alpha   90.00
_cell.angle_beta   90.00
_cell.angle_gamma   90.00
#
_symmetry.space_group_name_H-M   'P 1'
#
loop_
_entity.id
_entity.type
_entity.pdbx_description
1 polymer ?
#
loop_
_entity_poly.entity_id
_entity_poly.type
_entity_poly.pdbx_seq_one_letter_code
_entity_poly.pdbx_strand_id
1 'polypeptide(L)'
;MFRLYVEPCLTLTLHLLSIPPSQSDVFQCCGRLLGALIITIGSELQTNTNYISILRSSCLTDSNLLQMHIEPIVQAKAIQALRQLHLFAPRHVNLSTLVPELIKALKSRDLSLRRACVSCLRQLSQREAKEVSEHAKLFMKD
;
A
#
# COMPACT_ATOMS: atom_id res chain seq x y z
N MET A 1 15.67 17.59 2.83
CA MET A 1 16.00 17.82 4.25
C MET A 1 15.59 16.68 5.18
N PHE A 2 14.50 15.93 4.94
CA PHE A 2 14.06 14.86 5.88
C PHE A 2 14.61 13.44 5.61
N ARG A 3 15.42 13.23 4.56
CA ARG A 3 15.83 11.88 4.10
C ARG A 3 16.52 11.02 5.16
N LEU A 4 17.36 11.62 6.00
CA LEU A 4 18.07 10.92 7.07
C LEU A 4 17.13 10.31 8.13
N TYR A 5 15.90 10.82 8.24
CA TYR A 5 14.90 10.34 9.19
C TYR A 5 13.92 9.34 8.58
N VAL A 6 13.81 9.27 7.25
CA VAL A 6 12.85 8.38 6.57
C VAL A 6 13.18 6.90 6.83
N GLU A 7 14.45 6.51 6.68
CA GLU A 7 14.88 5.12 6.86
C GLU A 7 14.73 4.63 8.32
N PRO A 8 15.15 5.38 9.36
CA PRO A 8 14.85 5.04 10.75
C PRO A 8 13.35 4.92 11.03
N CYS A 9 12.54 5.82 10.48
CA CYS A 9 11.08 5.77 10.65
C CYS A 9 10.47 4.51 10.02
N LEU A 10 10.92 4.11 8.82
CA LEU A 10 10.47 2.88 8.16
C LEU A 10 10.91 1.62 8.90
N THR A 11 12.12 1.63 9.45
CA THR A 11 12.61 0.49 10.25
C THR A 11 11.79 0.35 11.53
N LEU A 12 11.42 1.48 12.15
CA LEU A 12 10.55 1.51 13.32
C LEU A 12 9.12 1.03 12.98
N THR A 13 8.55 1.42 11.83
CA THR A 13 7.24 0.88 11.41
C THR A 13 7.29 -0.63 11.19
N LEU A 14 8.30 -1.14 10.47
CA LEU A 14 8.50 -2.57 10.27
C LEU A 14 8.59 -3.32 11.61
N HIS A 15 9.34 -2.77 12.56
CA HIS A 15 9.50 -3.37 13.88
C HIS A 15 8.18 -3.41 14.65
N LEU A 16 7.43 -2.30 14.68
CA LEU A 16 6.12 -2.24 15.34
C LEU A 16 5.08 -3.18 14.70
N LEU A 17 5.15 -3.38 13.38
CA LEU A 17 4.27 -4.29 12.65
C LEU A 17 4.62 -5.78 12.85
N SER A 18 5.86 -6.07 13.23
CA SER A 18 6.36 -7.44 13.46
C SER A 18 6.07 -7.97 14.87
N ILE A 19 5.77 -7.08 15.82
CA ILE A 19 5.42 -7.44 17.20
C ILE A 19 3.94 -7.86 17.24
N PRO A 20 3.55 -8.89 18.03
CA PRO A 20 2.15 -9.31 18.18
C PRO A 20 1.22 -8.14 18.56
N PRO A 21 -0.05 -8.19 18.11
CA PRO A 21 -0.89 -7.02 17.96
C PRO A 21 -1.13 -6.32 19.30
N SER A 22 -0.44 -5.19 19.47
CA SER A 22 -0.62 -4.28 20.60
C SER A 22 -1.53 -3.15 20.14
N GLN A 23 -2.85 -3.33 20.29
CA GLN A 23 -3.92 -2.40 19.90
C GLN A 23 -3.90 -1.96 18.41
N SER A 24 -5.06 -2.06 17.75
CA SER A 24 -5.18 -1.69 16.34
C SER A 24 -4.93 -0.22 16.03
N ASP A 25 -5.04 0.66 17.03
CA ASP A 25 -4.69 2.07 16.90
C ASP A 25 -3.22 2.28 16.53
N VAL A 26 -2.31 1.42 17.00
CA VAL A 26 -0.89 1.48 16.64
C VAL A 26 -0.71 1.18 15.16
N PHE A 27 -1.35 0.12 14.65
CA PHE A 27 -1.30 -0.25 13.24
C PHE A 27 -1.93 0.83 12.34
N GLN A 28 -3.01 1.48 12.78
CA GLN A 28 -3.59 2.61 12.07
C GLN A 28 -2.64 3.83 12.03
N CYS A 29 -1.92 4.10 13.13
CA CYS A 29 -0.89 5.12 13.18
C CYS A 29 0.28 4.79 12.26
N CYS A 30 0.76 3.55 12.26
CA CYS A 30 1.79 3.07 11.33
C CYS A 30 1.36 3.26 9.87
N GLY A 31 0.13 2.90 9.51
CA GLY A 31 -0.38 3.12 8.16
C GLY A 31 -0.47 4.60 7.76
N ARG A 32 -0.84 5.49 8.70
CA ARG A 32 -0.82 6.95 8.46
C ARG A 32 0.60 7.48 8.29
N LEU A 33 1.51 7.06 9.15
CA LEU A 33 2.92 7.46 9.10
C LEU A 33 3.57 6.99 7.80
N LEU A 34 3.34 5.74 7.41
CA LEU A 34 3.83 5.20 6.14
C LEU A 34 3.30 5.97 4.93
N GLY A 35 2.01 6.30 4.91
CA GLY A 35 1.46 7.15 3.84
C GLY A 35 2.09 8.55 3.80
N ALA A 36 2.36 9.14 4.95
CA ALA A 36 3.06 10.43 5.05
C ALA A 36 4.51 10.32 4.56
N LEU A 37 5.23 9.24 4.90
CA LEU A 37 6.59 8.99 4.43
C LEU A 37 6.62 8.83 2.91
N ILE A 38 5.70 8.05 2.32
CA ILE A 38 5.58 7.89 0.87
C ILE A 38 5.38 9.24 0.18
N ILE A 39 4.48 10.08 0.69
CA ILE A 39 4.25 11.43 0.14
C ILE A 39 5.50 12.31 0.31
N THR A 40 6.20 12.20 1.43
CA THR A 40 7.39 13.02 1.73
C THR A 40 8.56 12.67 0.80
N ILE A 41 8.74 11.38 0.47
CA ILE A 41 9.71 10.95 -0.54
C ILE A 41 9.23 11.38 -1.94
N GLY A 42 7.92 11.26 -2.20
CA GLY A 42 7.28 11.76 -3.41
C GLY A 42 7.83 11.14 -4.69
N SER A 43 8.10 11.97 -5.69
CA SER A 43 8.60 11.54 -7.01
C SER A 43 9.99 10.91 -6.96
N GLU A 44 10.76 11.09 -5.88
CA GLU A 44 12.08 10.47 -5.74
C GLU A 44 12.00 8.94 -5.76
N LEU A 45 10.85 8.35 -5.37
CA LEU A 45 10.61 6.91 -5.44
C LEU A 45 10.77 6.31 -6.86
N GLN A 46 10.70 7.14 -7.90
CA GLN A 46 10.94 6.75 -9.30
C GLN A 46 12.41 6.46 -9.61
N THR A 47 13.31 6.99 -8.80
CA THR A 47 14.75 6.87 -9.03
C THR A 47 15.23 5.47 -8.65
N ASN A 48 16.14 4.89 -9.44
CA ASN A 48 16.65 3.53 -9.25
C ASN A 48 18.00 3.50 -8.52
N THR A 49 18.21 4.37 -7.52
CA THR A 49 19.39 4.26 -6.66
C THR A 49 19.20 3.12 -5.66
N ASN A 50 20.29 2.48 -5.23
CA ASN A 50 20.24 1.39 -4.25
C ASN A 50 19.47 1.78 -2.99
N TYR A 51 19.73 3.00 -2.48
CA TYR A 51 19.06 3.55 -1.31
C TYR A 51 17.53 3.66 -1.50
N ILE A 52 17.07 4.23 -2.62
CA ILE A 52 15.64 4.41 -2.88
C ILE A 52 14.96 3.06 -3.14
N SER A 53 15.68 2.09 -3.71
CA SER A 53 15.19 0.73 -3.86
C SER A 53 14.87 0.07 -2.52
N ILE A 54 15.76 0.23 -1.52
CA ILE A 54 15.56 -0.26 -0.15
C ILE A 54 14.37 0.43 0.52
N LEU A 55 14.25 1.75 0.39
CA LEU A 55 13.09 2.48 0.92
C LEU A 55 11.78 1.99 0.31
N ARG A 56 11.76 1.78 -1.00
CA ARG A 56 10.58 1.31 -1.72
C ARG A 56 10.18 -0.10 -1.30
N SER A 57 11.14 -1.01 -1.18
CA SER A 57 10.89 -2.38 -0.73
C SER A 57 10.41 -2.41 0.72
N SER A 58 10.96 -1.55 1.60
CA SER A 58 10.47 -1.38 2.97
C SER A 58 9.01 -0.90 3.00
N CYS A 59 8.67 0.15 2.25
CA CYS A 59 7.29 0.65 2.16
C CYS A 59 6.32 -0.41 1.63
N LEU A 60 6.73 -1.21 0.64
CA LEU A 60 5.93 -2.32 0.12
C LEU A 60 5.73 -3.41 1.17
N THR A 61 6.79 -3.77 1.89
CA THR A 61 6.75 -4.80 2.95
C THR A 61 5.82 -4.37 4.08
N ASP A 62 5.97 -3.14 4.58
CA ASP A 62 5.09 -2.56 5.60
C ASP A 62 3.62 -2.50 5.15
N SER A 63 3.38 -2.11 3.89
CA SER A 63 2.02 -2.06 3.34
C SER A 63 1.38 -3.45 3.28
N ASN A 64 2.15 -4.47 2.87
CA ASN A 64 1.67 -5.85 2.83
C ASN A 64 1.38 -6.38 4.25
N LEU A 65 2.25 -6.09 5.23
CA LEU A 65 2.03 -6.46 6.63
C LEU A 65 0.74 -5.84 7.19
N LEU A 66 0.51 -4.54 6.93
CA LEU A 66 -0.73 -3.86 7.31
C LEU A 66 -1.97 -4.45 6.62
N GLN A 67 -1.84 -4.92 5.38
CA GLN A 67 -2.94 -5.54 4.64
C GLN A 67 -3.32 -6.92 5.17
N MET A 68 -2.38 -7.65 5.78
CA MET A 68 -2.64 -8.95 6.42
C MET A 68 -3.34 -8.83 7.79
N HIS A 69 -3.48 -7.62 8.32
CA HIS A 69 -4.15 -7.38 9.59
C HIS A 69 -5.65 -7.72 9.52
N ILE A 70 -6.22 -8.22 10.63
CA ILE A 70 -7.62 -8.68 10.68
C ILE A 70 -8.61 -7.52 10.54
N GLU A 71 -8.26 -6.34 11.06
CA GLU A 71 -9.17 -5.20 11.05
C GLU A 71 -9.23 -4.45 9.72
N PRO A 72 -10.44 -4.21 9.18
CA PRO A 72 -10.63 -3.59 7.87
C PRO A 72 -10.15 -2.14 7.80
N ILE A 73 -10.14 -1.41 8.92
CA ILE A 73 -9.65 -0.03 8.97
C ILE A 73 -8.13 0.04 8.74
N VAL A 74 -7.38 -0.94 9.23
CA VAL A 74 -5.94 -1.06 9.02
C VAL A 74 -5.65 -1.46 7.57
N GLN A 75 -6.40 -2.44 7.05
CA GLN A 75 -6.33 -2.83 5.64
C GLN A 75 -6.62 -1.63 4.71
N ALA A 76 -7.58 -0.77 5.06
CA ALA A 76 -7.89 0.43 4.28
C ALA A 76 -6.69 1.39 4.23
N LYS A 77 -5.91 1.51 5.33
CA LYS A 77 -4.68 2.31 5.35
C LYS A 77 -3.58 1.69 4.51
N ALA A 78 -3.43 0.37 4.53
CA ALA A 78 -2.51 -0.35 3.64
C ALA A 78 -2.82 -0.08 2.16
N ILE A 79 -4.09 -0.17 1.76
CA ILE A 79 -4.52 0.10 0.38
C ILE A 79 -4.28 1.55 -0.01
N GLN A 80 -4.52 2.49 0.92
CA GLN A 80 -4.24 3.90 0.69
C GLN A 80 -2.73 4.15 0.47
N ALA A 81 -1.88 3.49 1.25
CA ALA A 81 -0.44 3.55 1.11
C ALA A 81 0.05 2.94 -0.22
N LEU A 82 -0.43 1.76 -0.59
CA LEU A 82 -0.12 1.12 -1.89
C LEU A 82 -0.53 2.01 -3.05
N ARG A 83 -1.69 2.66 -2.96
CA ARG A 83 -2.16 3.63 -3.95
C ARG A 83 -1.21 4.83 -4.07
N GLN A 84 -0.74 5.37 -2.94
CA GLN A 84 0.23 6.47 -2.95
C GLN A 84 1.57 6.02 -3.53
N LEU A 85 2.01 4.80 -3.22
CA LEU A 85 3.23 4.23 -3.76
C LEU A 85 3.13 4.04 -5.27
N HIS A 86 2.00 3.51 -5.77
CA HIS A 86 1.72 3.38 -7.21
C HIS A 86 1.68 4.74 -7.92
N LEU A 87 1.17 5.80 -7.26
CA LEU A 87 1.15 7.14 -7.83
C LEU A 87 2.55 7.62 -8.21
N PHE A 88 3.53 7.36 -7.35
CA PHE A 88 4.91 7.77 -7.56
C PHE A 88 5.70 6.73 -8.37
N ALA A 89 5.61 5.44 -8.04
CA ALA A 89 6.44 4.37 -8.63
C ALA A 89 5.57 3.20 -9.17
N PRO A 90 4.80 3.42 -10.25
CA PRO A 90 3.80 2.45 -10.73
C PRO A 90 4.40 1.09 -11.11
N ARG A 91 5.57 1.08 -11.76
CA ARG A 91 6.27 -0.13 -12.22
C ARG A 91 6.72 -1.08 -11.10
N HIS A 92 6.64 -0.66 -9.85
CA HIS A 92 7.12 -1.44 -8.71
C HIS A 92 5.98 -2.04 -7.88
N VAL A 93 4.72 -1.78 -8.26
CA VAL A 93 3.53 -2.35 -7.61
C VAL A 93 2.97 -3.45 -8.50
N ASN A 94 2.86 -4.66 -7.96
CA ASN A 94 2.38 -5.82 -8.71
C ASN A 94 0.85 -5.77 -8.88
N LEU A 95 0.38 -5.34 -10.05
CA LEU A 95 -1.06 -5.27 -10.34
C LEU A 95 -1.71 -6.65 -10.40
N SER A 96 -0.96 -7.67 -10.77
CA SER A 96 -1.44 -9.06 -10.86
C SER A 96 -1.93 -9.61 -9.53
N THR A 97 -1.34 -9.19 -8.40
CA THR A 97 -1.77 -9.58 -7.06
C THR A 97 -2.72 -8.54 -6.46
N LEU A 98 -2.42 -7.26 -6.65
CA LEU A 98 -3.19 -6.16 -6.06
C LEU A 98 -4.63 -6.09 -6.59
N VAL A 99 -4.85 -6.24 -7.90
CA VAL A 99 -6.20 -6.11 -8.49
C VAL A 99 -7.16 -7.19 -7.95
N PRO A 100 -6.81 -8.49 -7.93
CA PRO A 100 -7.61 -9.53 -7.27
C PRO A 100 -7.93 -9.23 -5.80
N GLU A 101 -6.94 -8.79 -5.03
CA GLU A 101 -7.11 -8.46 -3.61
C GLU A 101 -8.11 -7.31 -3.41
N LEU A 102 -8.02 -6.26 -4.23
CA LEU A 102 -8.95 -5.14 -4.19
C LEU A 102 -10.38 -5.60 -4.53
N ILE A 103 -10.55 -6.46 -5.52
CA ILE A 103 -11.87 -7.03 -5.89
C ILE A 103 -12.43 -7.89 -4.77
N LYS A 104 -11.59 -8.69 -4.11
CA LYS A 104 -12.00 -9.48 -2.92
C LYS A 104 -12.41 -8.57 -1.76
N ALA A 105 -11.63 -7.53 -1.48
CA ALA A 105 -11.89 -6.57 -0.40
C ALA A 105 -13.13 -5.69 -0.67
N LEU A 106 -13.55 -5.50 -1.94
CA LEU A 106 -14.81 -4.85 -2.29
C LEU A 106 -16.06 -5.58 -1.76
N LYS A 107 -15.97 -6.90 -1.52
CA LYS A 107 -17.06 -7.70 -0.96
C LYS A 107 -17.17 -7.60 0.57
N SER A 108 -16.26 -6.88 1.22
CA SER A 108 -16.29 -6.67 2.67
C SER A 108 -17.51 -5.85 3.12
N ARG A 109 -17.95 -6.07 4.37
CA ARG A 109 -19.06 -5.30 4.96
C ARG A 109 -18.63 -3.87 5.32
N ASP A 110 -17.33 -3.65 5.54
CA ASP A 110 -16.77 -2.37 5.95
C ASP A 110 -16.81 -1.32 4.82
N LEU A 111 -17.33 -0.13 5.11
CA LEU A 111 -17.44 0.95 4.13
C LEU A 111 -16.10 1.65 3.87
N SER A 112 -15.25 1.78 4.89
CA SER A 112 -13.96 2.46 4.78
C SER A 112 -13.01 1.68 3.88
N LEU A 113 -12.96 0.36 4.07
CA LEU A 113 -12.20 -0.56 3.22
C LEU A 113 -12.68 -0.49 1.77
N ARG A 114 -13.99 -0.63 1.53
CA ARG A 114 -14.57 -0.53 0.17
C ARG A 114 -14.23 0.81 -0.49
N ARG A 115 -14.34 1.93 0.22
CA ARG A 115 -13.98 3.26 -0.31
C ARG A 115 -12.50 3.33 -0.70
N ALA A 116 -11.61 2.81 0.14
CA ALA A 116 -10.18 2.74 -0.19
C ALA A 116 -9.94 1.88 -1.44
N CYS A 117 -10.58 0.71 -1.55
CA CYS A 117 -10.48 -0.17 -2.71
C CYS A 117 -10.96 0.50 -4.00
N VAL A 118 -12.18 1.07 -4.01
CA VAL A 118 -12.74 1.78 -5.17
C VAL A 118 -11.80 2.91 -5.59
N SER A 119 -11.29 3.67 -4.62
CA SER A 119 -10.43 4.80 -4.95
C SER A 119 -9.06 4.37 -5.47
N CYS A 120 -8.53 3.22 -5.02
CA CYS A 120 -7.32 2.62 -5.56
C CYS A 120 -7.56 2.11 -6.99
N LEU A 121 -8.60 1.30 -7.20
CA LEU A 121 -8.98 0.79 -8.53
C LEU A 121 -9.22 1.91 -9.54
N ARG A 122 -9.88 3.00 -9.13
CA ARG A 122 -10.06 4.19 -9.99
C ARG A 122 -8.72 4.81 -10.40
N GLN A 123 -7.75 4.87 -9.50
CA GLN A 123 -6.43 5.40 -9.85
C GLN A 123 -5.68 4.46 -10.80
N LEU A 124 -5.69 3.16 -10.51
CA LEU A 124 -5.05 2.16 -11.37
C LEU A 124 -5.67 2.20 -12.79
N SER A 125 -7.00 2.25 -12.88
CA SER A 125 -7.69 2.26 -14.18
C SER A 125 -7.47 3.54 -14.98
N GLN A 126 -7.16 4.67 -14.34
CA GLN A 126 -6.84 5.91 -15.04
C GLN A 126 -5.49 5.85 -15.77
N ARG A 127 -4.54 5.03 -15.29
CA ARG A 127 -3.20 4.90 -15.90
C ARG A 127 -3.03 3.61 -16.71
N GLU A 128 -3.53 2.49 -16.19
CA GLU A 128 -3.26 1.13 -16.68
C GLU A 128 -4.57 0.35 -16.90
N ALA A 129 -5.56 1.01 -17.54
CA ALA A 129 -6.91 0.46 -17.74
C ALA A 129 -6.93 -0.96 -18.31
N LYS A 130 -6.06 -1.25 -19.28
CA LYS A 130 -5.99 -2.56 -19.96
C LYS A 130 -5.58 -3.65 -18.98
N GLU A 131 -4.44 -3.48 -18.31
CA GLU A 131 -3.89 -4.46 -17.35
C GLU A 131 -4.85 -4.69 -16.18
N VAL A 132 -5.43 -3.62 -15.63
CA VAL A 132 -6.45 -3.74 -14.56
C VAL A 132 -7.64 -4.56 -15.03
N SER A 133 -8.12 -4.33 -16.27
CA SER A 133 -9.25 -5.09 -16.82
C SER A 133 -8.91 -6.55 -17.09
N GLU A 134 -7.67 -6.84 -17.51
CA GLU A 134 -7.20 -8.20 -17.77
C GLU A 134 -7.08 -8.99 -16.47
N HIS A 135 -6.41 -8.43 -15.45
CA HIS A 135 -6.30 -9.05 -14.14
C HIS A 135 -7.65 -9.25 -13.45
N ALA A 136 -8.57 -8.28 -13.60
CA ALA A 136 -9.93 -8.43 -13.09
C ALA A 136 -10.69 -9.57 -13.80
N LYS A 137 -10.59 -9.66 -15.14
CA LYS A 137 -11.24 -10.74 -15.91
C LYS A 137 -10.65 -12.12 -15.60
N LEU A 138 -9.34 -12.20 -15.42
CA LEU A 138 -8.67 -13.44 -15.04
C LEU A 138 -9.20 -13.93 -13.68
N PHE A 139 -9.22 -13.06 -12.68
CA PHE A 139 -9.73 -13.40 -11.35
C PHE A 139 -11.22 -13.76 -11.34
N MET A 140 -12.05 -13.20 -12.23
CA MET A 140 -13.48 -13.53 -12.31
C MET A 140 -13.76 -14.85 -13.05
N LYS A 141 -12.76 -15.43 -13.72
CA LYS A 141 -12.89 -16.73 -14.39
C LYS A 141 -12.52 -17.90 -13.49
N ASP A 142 -11.81 -17.64 -12.39
CA ASP A 142 -11.51 -18.59 -11.31
C ASP A 142 -12.63 -18.59 -10.26
#